data_AF-A0A5J4QEV6-F1
#
_entry.id   AF-A0A5J4QEV6-F1
#
_cell.length_a   1.000
_cell.length_b   1.000
_cell.length_c   1.000
_cell.angle_alpha   90.00
_cell.angle_beta   90.00
_cell.angle_gamma   90.00
#
_symmetry.space_group_name_H-M   'P 1'
#
loop_
_entity.id
_entity.type
_entity.pdbx_description
1 polymer ?
#
loop_
_entity_poly.entity_id
_entity_poly.type
_entity_poly.pdbx_seq_one_letter_code
_entity_poly.pdbx_strand_id
1 'polypeptide(L)'
;MFFNELRRHGKLAAKRHPMYEKNKFGKVLMYFMIMFWAGYLITIGIGLAYMFRDGFSGMEPYHILNKALLAILIMDFLLRFPLQKTPTQAVKPYLLLPVKKDRLLDFLLLRSGLSSFNLIWLFLFVPFAILTVTRFFGITGVITYNLGIYLLVVFNNYWYLLCRTLFNERIWWIVLPVAVYGILAVSAFAPDNHSITTFTMNLGEAFIKGNVL
;
A
#
# COMPACT_ATOMS: atom_id res chain seq x y z
N MET A 1 -12.96 18.88 15.00
CA MET A 1 -12.05 19.90 15.58
C MET A 1 -10.68 19.31 15.93
N PHE A 2 -10.62 18.32 16.85
CA PHE A 2 -9.39 17.67 17.32
C PHE A 2 -8.42 17.14 16.22
N PHE A 3 -8.93 16.42 15.21
CA PHE A 3 -8.10 15.89 14.12
C PHE A 3 -7.38 16.98 13.31
N ASN A 4 -8.05 18.11 13.06
CA ASN A 4 -7.48 19.22 12.30
C ASN A 4 -6.39 19.95 13.11
N GLU A 5 -6.55 20.03 14.43
CA GLU A 5 -5.56 20.61 15.33
C GLU A 5 -4.27 19.77 15.38
N LEU A 6 -4.39 18.45 15.54
CA LEU A 6 -3.24 17.52 15.48
C LEU A 6 -2.52 17.61 14.12
N ARG A 7 -3.28 17.69 13.02
CA ARG A 7 -2.71 17.87 11.67
C ARG A 7 -1.99 19.22 11.55
N ARG A 8 -2.54 20.30 12.12
CA ARG A 8 -1.92 21.62 12.16
C ARG A 8 -0.63 21.60 12.98
N HIS A 9 -0.65 20.95 14.16
CA HIS A 9 0.52 20.76 15.01
C HIS A 9 1.66 20.06 14.25
N GLY A 10 1.36 18.98 13.52
CA GLY A 10 2.34 18.29 12.69
C GLY A 10 2.94 19.18 11.58
N LYS A 11 2.11 20.00 10.92
CA LYS A 11 2.59 20.96 9.91
C LYS A 11 3.49 22.04 10.52
N LEU A 12 3.12 22.57 11.69
CA LEU A 12 3.90 23.60 12.40
C LEU A 12 5.23 23.04 12.90
N ALA A 13 5.24 21.83 13.45
CA ALA A 13 6.47 21.15 13.88
C ALA A 13 7.45 20.97 12.70
N ALA A 14 6.96 20.58 11.52
CA ALA A 14 7.79 20.47 10.32
C ALA A 14 8.37 21.83 9.87
N LYS A 15 7.57 22.91 9.93
CA LYS A 15 8.03 24.27 9.57
C LYS A 15 9.06 24.84 10.53
N ARG A 16 8.93 24.55 11.84
CA ARG A 16 9.83 25.03 12.90
C ARG A 16 11.16 24.27 12.95
N HIS A 17 11.29 23.18 12.20
CA HIS A 17 12.52 22.40 12.19
C HIS A 17 13.67 23.21 11.58
N PRO A 18 14.85 23.32 12.22
CA PRO A 18 15.94 24.21 11.78
C PRO A 18 16.48 23.89 10.38
N MET A 19 16.26 22.66 9.89
CA MET A 19 16.61 22.26 8.51
C MET A 19 15.54 22.58 7.46
N TYR A 20 14.37 23.11 7.83
CA TYR A 20 13.25 23.31 6.91
C TYR A 20 13.57 24.36 5.84
N GLU A 21 14.23 25.46 6.21
CA GLU A 21 14.61 26.53 5.27
C GLU A 21 15.95 26.27 4.59
N LYS A 22 16.86 25.57 5.28
CA LYS A 22 18.21 25.25 4.78
C LYS A 22 18.20 24.23 3.63
N ASN A 23 17.18 23.39 3.52
CA ASN A 23 17.14 22.28 2.56
C ASN A 23 16.23 22.56 1.32
N LYS A 24 16.42 23.69 0.63
CA LYS A 24 15.68 23.98 -0.62
C LYS A 24 15.96 22.94 -1.71
N PHE A 25 17.23 22.56 -1.88
CA PHE A 25 17.64 21.53 -2.84
C PHE A 25 16.98 20.17 -2.56
N GLY A 26 17.00 19.71 -1.29
CA GLY A 26 16.36 18.45 -0.93
C GLY A 26 14.85 18.43 -1.14
N LYS A 27 14.16 19.58 -1.02
CA LYS A 27 12.73 19.67 -1.37
C LYS A 27 12.51 19.47 -2.87
N VAL A 28 13.29 20.14 -3.72
CA VAL A 28 13.21 19.99 -5.18
C VAL A 28 13.52 18.56 -5.59
N LEU A 29 14.61 17.99 -5.06
CA LEU A 29 15.00 16.60 -5.32
C LEU A 29 13.92 15.62 -4.88
N MET A 30 13.29 15.84 -3.73
CA MET A 30 12.19 14.99 -3.25
C MET A 30 10.98 15.02 -4.21
N TYR A 31 10.56 16.19 -4.68
CA TYR A 31 9.46 16.29 -5.66
C TYR A 31 9.81 15.62 -6.99
N PHE A 32 11.05 15.83 -7.46
CA PHE A 32 11.56 15.14 -8.65
C PHE A 32 11.52 13.62 -8.48
N MET A 33 11.99 13.10 -7.35
CA MET A 33 11.96 11.66 -7.06
C MET A 33 10.53 11.10 -7.02
N ILE A 34 9.58 11.82 -6.42
CA ILE A 34 8.17 11.39 -6.41
C ILE A 34 7.62 11.32 -7.84
N MET A 35 7.88 12.34 -8.66
CA MET A 35 7.41 12.38 -10.05
C MET A 35 8.07 11.29 -10.90
N PHE A 36 9.38 11.06 -10.71
CA PHE A 36 10.12 9.98 -11.36
C PHE A 36 9.54 8.61 -11.03
N TRP A 37 9.33 8.29 -9.74
CA TRP A 37 8.74 7.01 -9.33
C TRP A 37 7.30 6.84 -9.82
N ALA A 38 6.48 7.90 -9.79
CA ALA A 38 5.13 7.85 -10.33
C ALA A 38 5.12 7.55 -11.83
N GLY A 39 5.95 8.25 -12.62
CA GLY A 39 6.10 7.99 -14.04
C GLY A 39 6.61 6.59 -14.34
N TYR A 40 7.62 6.13 -13.59
CA TYR A 40 8.19 4.79 -13.72
C TYR A 40 7.15 3.69 -13.46
N LEU A 41 6.33 3.84 -12.42
CA LEU A 41 5.26 2.89 -12.10
C LEU A 41 4.14 2.89 -13.16
N ILE A 42 3.81 4.04 -13.73
CA ILE A 42 2.86 4.12 -14.86
C ILE A 42 3.41 3.35 -16.06
N THR A 43 4.68 3.58 -16.41
CA THR A 43 5.32 2.86 -17.52
C THR A 43 5.36 1.35 -17.27
N ILE A 44 5.64 0.92 -16.04
CA ILE A 44 5.56 -0.50 -15.65
C ILE A 44 4.13 -1.02 -15.79
N GLY A 45 3.12 -0.30 -15.30
CA GLY A 45 1.72 -0.71 -15.38
C GLY A 45 1.26 -0.90 -16.82
N ILE A 46 1.65 0.00 -17.72
CA ILE A 46 1.39 -0.10 -19.16
C ILE A 46 2.17 -1.28 -19.76
N GLY A 47 3.46 -1.40 -19.45
CA GLY A 47 4.32 -2.48 -19.95
C GLY A 47 3.81 -3.86 -19.55
N LEU A 48 3.37 -4.03 -18.29
CA LEU A 48 2.76 -5.27 -17.81
C LEU A 48 1.48 -5.62 -18.57
N ALA A 49 0.65 -4.62 -18.90
CA ALA A 49 -0.58 -4.85 -19.67
C ALA A 49 -0.29 -5.44 -21.06
N TYR A 50 0.72 -4.93 -21.77
CA TYR A 50 1.13 -5.46 -23.06
C TYR A 50 1.85 -6.80 -22.93
N MET A 51 2.83 -6.91 -22.03
CA MET A 51 3.60 -8.13 -21.81
C MET A 51 2.71 -9.33 -21.47
N PHE A 52 1.69 -9.15 -20.63
CA PHE A 52 0.79 -10.24 -20.27
C PHE A 52 -0.22 -10.57 -21.37
N ARG A 53 -0.61 -9.57 -22.18
CA ARG A 53 -1.49 -9.79 -23.33
C ARG A 53 -0.82 -10.61 -24.42
N ASP A 54 0.47 -10.36 -24.68
CA ASP A 54 1.21 -11.01 -25.76
C ASP A 54 1.90 -12.31 -25.30
N GLY A 55 2.26 -12.40 -24.01
CA GLY A 55 3.00 -13.53 -23.45
C GLY A 55 2.16 -14.74 -23.04
N PHE A 56 0.87 -14.58 -22.75
CA PHE A 56 0.00 -15.65 -22.27
C PHE A 56 -1.31 -15.70 -23.06
N SER A 57 -1.41 -16.62 -24.01
CA SER A 57 -2.56 -16.74 -24.94
C SER A 57 -3.84 -17.34 -24.32
N GLY A 58 -3.79 -17.83 -23.08
CA GLY A 58 -4.90 -18.55 -22.43
C GLY A 58 -5.51 -17.87 -21.20
N MET A 59 -5.01 -16.72 -20.75
CA MET A 59 -5.49 -16.05 -19.54
C MET A 59 -5.48 -14.54 -19.70
N GLU A 60 -6.55 -13.89 -19.25
CA GLU A 60 -6.62 -12.43 -19.32
C GLU A 60 -5.53 -11.76 -18.45
N PRO A 61 -4.93 -10.65 -18.92
CA PRO A 61 -3.84 -9.97 -18.22
C PRO A 61 -4.15 -9.66 -16.75
N TYR A 62 -5.38 -9.24 -16.45
CA TYR A 62 -5.77 -8.88 -15.08
C TYR A 62 -5.81 -10.08 -14.14
N HIS A 63 -6.13 -11.29 -14.62
CA HIS A 63 -6.06 -12.50 -13.80
C HIS A 63 -4.61 -12.86 -13.45
N ILE A 64 -3.68 -12.66 -14.38
CA ILE A 64 -2.25 -12.89 -14.16
C ILE A 64 -1.71 -11.92 -13.10
N LEU A 65 -2.05 -10.64 -13.22
CA LEU A 65 -1.66 -9.65 -12.22
C LEU A 65 -2.29 -9.94 -10.85
N ASN A 66 -3.55 -10.37 -10.80
CA ASN A 66 -4.21 -10.75 -9.55
C ASN A 66 -3.57 -11.97 -8.90
N LYS A 67 -3.05 -12.94 -9.67
CA LYS A 67 -2.25 -14.04 -9.10
C LYS A 67 -0.96 -13.54 -8.45
N ALA A 68 -0.32 -12.52 -9.05
CA ALA A 68 0.88 -11.90 -8.52
C ALA A 68 0.62 -10.89 -7.39
N LEU A 69 -0.64 -10.58 -7.06
CA LEU A 69 -1.00 -9.56 -6.08
C LEU A 69 -0.45 -9.86 -4.68
N LEU A 70 -0.37 -11.13 -4.28
CA LEU A 70 0.27 -11.52 -3.01
C LEU A 70 1.75 -11.13 -2.98
N ALA A 71 2.49 -11.38 -4.07
CA ALA A 71 3.90 -10.99 -4.18
C ALA A 71 4.06 -9.46 -4.13
N ILE A 72 3.13 -8.71 -4.74
CA ILE A 72 3.08 -7.25 -4.67
C ILE A 72 2.86 -6.78 -3.21
N LEU A 73 1.96 -7.41 -2.45
CA LEU A 73 1.72 -7.07 -1.05
C LEU A 73 2.93 -7.39 -0.14
N ILE A 74 3.64 -8.50 -0.40
CA ILE A 74 4.89 -8.82 0.30
C ILE A 74 5.95 -7.76 -0.01
N MET A 75 6.11 -7.40 -1.29
CA MET A 75 7.04 -6.36 -1.71
C MET A 75 6.70 -5.00 -1.08
N ASP A 76 5.42 -4.61 -1.07
CA ASP A 76 4.94 -3.41 -0.39
C ASP A 76 5.32 -3.41 1.10
N PHE A 77 5.09 -4.52 1.79
CA PHE A 77 5.45 -4.66 3.20
C PHE A 77 6.95 -4.48 3.44
N LEU A 78 7.80 -5.06 2.58
CA LEU A 78 9.26 -4.96 2.68
C LEU A 78 9.75 -3.53 2.38
N LEU A 79 9.24 -2.89 1.33
CA LEU A 79 9.61 -1.54 0.93
C LEU A 79 9.24 -0.49 2.00
N ARG A 80 8.23 -0.75 2.83
CA ARG A 80 7.84 0.14 3.93
C ARG A 80 8.86 0.21 5.06
N PHE A 81 9.68 -0.82 5.29
CA PHE A 81 10.67 -0.81 6.37
C PHE A 81 11.68 0.35 6.28
N PRO A 82 12.37 0.56 5.13
CA PRO A 82 13.30 1.66 4.98
C PRO A 82 12.60 2.99 4.66
N LEU A 83 11.47 2.97 3.95
CA LEU A 83 10.88 4.19 3.38
C LEU A 83 9.88 4.89 4.32
N GLN A 84 9.20 4.17 5.22
CA GLN A 84 8.13 4.72 6.05
C GLN A 84 8.60 5.00 7.48
N LYS A 85 8.67 6.29 7.86
CA LYS A 85 8.88 6.69 9.26
C LYS A 85 7.61 6.41 10.07
N THR A 86 7.75 5.70 11.18
CA THR A 86 6.60 5.27 12.00
C THR A 86 5.92 6.44 12.70
N PRO A 87 4.59 6.62 12.56
CA PRO A 87 3.85 7.67 13.24
C PRO A 87 3.80 7.45 14.77
N THR A 88 4.07 6.25 15.27
CA THR A 88 4.09 5.92 16.71
C THR A 88 5.07 6.78 17.50
N GLN A 89 6.23 7.11 16.91
CA GLN A 89 7.18 8.04 17.54
C GLN A 89 6.64 9.48 17.61
N ALA A 90 5.80 9.86 16.65
CA ALA A 90 5.16 11.17 16.65
C ALA A 90 3.99 11.27 17.64
N VAL A 91 3.41 10.14 18.09
CA VAL A 91 2.29 10.11 19.05
C VAL A 91 2.76 10.11 20.51
N LYS A 92 3.97 9.58 20.80
CA LYS A 92 4.51 9.51 22.17
C LYS A 92 4.38 10.82 22.99
N PRO A 93 4.69 12.02 22.45
CA PRO A 93 4.54 13.27 23.19
C PRO A 93 3.09 13.61 23.57
N TYR A 94 2.11 13.16 22.77
CA TYR A 94 0.70 13.42 23.01
C TYR A 94 0.08 12.52 24.08
N LEU A 95 0.77 11.43 24.47
CA LEU A 95 0.33 10.56 25.57
C LEU A 95 0.42 11.24 26.94
N LEU A 96 1.23 12.28 27.07
CA LEU A 96 1.35 13.09 28.29
C LEU A 96 0.22 14.13 28.44
N LEU A 97 -0.51 14.40 27.35
CA LEU A 97 -1.63 15.32 27.37
C LEU A 97 -2.90 14.58 27.82
N PRO A 98 -3.89 15.28 28.40
CA PRO A 98 -5.16 14.68 28.85
C PRO A 98 -6.08 14.35 27.67
N VAL A 99 -5.59 13.54 26.74
CA VAL A 99 -6.28 13.09 25.53
C VAL A 99 -6.45 11.58 25.62
N LYS A 100 -7.67 11.09 25.31
CA LYS A 100 -7.95 9.65 25.26
C LYS A 100 -7.07 8.95 24.23
N LYS A 101 -6.45 7.83 24.62
CA LYS A 101 -5.55 7.04 23.77
C LYS A 101 -6.23 6.59 22.47
N ASP A 102 -7.49 6.17 22.54
CA ASP A 102 -8.25 5.69 21.38
C ASP A 102 -8.34 6.74 20.27
N ARG A 103 -8.59 8.01 20.64
CA ARG A 103 -8.64 9.12 19.69
C ARG A 103 -7.31 9.38 18.99
N LEU A 104 -6.19 9.14 19.68
CA LEU A 104 -4.85 9.28 19.10
C LEU A 104 -4.55 8.13 18.14
N LEU A 105 -4.99 6.92 18.47
CA LEU A 105 -4.88 5.75 17.59
C LEU A 105 -5.71 5.93 16.32
N ASP A 106 -6.96 6.37 16.44
CA ASP A 106 -7.83 6.68 15.29
C ASP A 106 -7.17 7.69 14.36
N PHE A 107 -6.57 8.75 14.92
CA PHE A 107 -5.86 9.75 14.11
C PHE A 107 -4.65 9.17 13.40
N LEU A 108 -3.87 8.33 14.09
CA LEU A 108 -2.70 7.70 13.53
C LEU A 108 -3.08 6.76 12.38
N LEU A 109 -4.13 5.94 12.57
CA LEU A 109 -4.64 5.01 11.57
C LEU A 109 -5.19 5.77 10.36
N LEU A 110 -6.06 6.76 10.56
CA LEU A 110 -6.59 7.59 9.46
C LEU A 110 -5.48 8.29 8.68
N ARG A 111 -4.49 8.85 9.39
CA ARG A 111 -3.34 9.51 8.75
C ARG A 111 -2.47 8.53 7.97
N SER A 112 -2.31 7.30 8.47
CA SER A 112 -1.54 6.26 7.80
C SER A 112 -2.26 5.70 6.58
N GLY A 113 -3.57 5.45 6.69
CA GLY A 113 -4.42 4.96 5.59
C GLY A 113 -4.46 5.94 4.41
N LEU A 114 -4.59 7.25 4.70
CA LEU A 114 -4.57 8.32 3.70
C LEU A 114 -3.16 8.81 3.34
N SER A 115 -2.12 8.03 3.64
CA SER A 115 -0.74 8.42 3.33
C SER A 115 -0.45 8.29 1.83
N SER A 116 0.39 9.19 1.31
CA SER A 116 0.83 9.17 -0.09
C SER A 116 1.54 7.87 -0.49
N PHE A 117 2.12 7.15 0.47
CA PHE A 117 2.73 5.84 0.23
C PHE A 117 1.69 4.79 -0.19
N ASN A 118 0.47 4.83 0.33
CA ASN A 118 -0.57 3.88 -0.08
C ASN A 118 -1.09 4.17 -1.49
N LEU A 119 -1.01 5.43 -1.93
CA LEU A 119 -1.41 5.84 -3.27
C LEU A 119 -0.37 5.46 -4.33
N ILE A 120 0.85 5.06 -3.93
CA ILE A 120 1.93 4.79 -4.89
C ILE A 120 1.57 3.64 -5.84
N TRP A 121 0.92 2.60 -5.31
CA TRP A 121 0.51 1.43 -6.08
C TRP A 121 -0.60 1.75 -7.09
N LEU A 122 -1.43 2.76 -6.82
CA LEU A 122 -2.45 3.19 -7.78
C LEU A 122 -1.83 3.69 -9.08
N PHE A 123 -0.62 4.25 -9.06
CA PHE A 123 0.08 4.64 -10.30
C PHE A 123 0.45 3.45 -11.19
N LEU A 124 0.56 2.24 -10.63
CA LEU A 124 0.77 1.01 -11.39
C LEU A 124 -0.58 0.40 -11.81
N PHE A 125 -1.52 0.26 -10.87
CA PHE A 125 -2.78 -0.46 -11.11
C PHE A 125 -3.80 0.33 -11.92
N VAL A 126 -3.85 1.66 -11.80
CA VAL A 126 -4.79 2.50 -12.57
C VAL A 126 -4.56 2.38 -14.08
N PRO A 127 -3.34 2.66 -14.63
CA PRO A 127 -3.12 2.54 -16.07
C PRO A 127 -3.27 1.09 -16.56
N PHE A 128 -2.84 0.11 -15.75
CA PHE A 128 -3.03 -1.30 -16.06
C PHE A 128 -4.51 -1.69 -16.18
N ALA A 129 -5.33 -1.27 -15.21
CA ALA A 129 -6.77 -1.55 -15.18
C ALA A 129 -7.49 -0.84 -16.33
N ILE A 130 -7.09 0.38 -16.66
CA ILE A 130 -7.65 1.11 -17.81
C ILE A 130 -7.43 0.33 -19.12
N LEU A 131 -6.27 -0.30 -19.30
CA LEU A 131 -5.97 -1.01 -20.55
C LEU A 131 -6.59 -2.42 -20.60
N THR A 132 -6.76 -3.07 -19.46
CA THR A 132 -7.14 -4.50 -19.39
C THR A 132 -8.60 -4.72 -18.99
N VAL A 133 -9.10 -3.99 -17.99
CA VAL A 133 -10.42 -4.20 -17.39
C VAL A 133 -11.53 -3.45 -18.14
N THR A 134 -11.24 -2.27 -18.71
CA THR A 134 -12.24 -1.46 -19.43
C THR A 134 -12.90 -2.22 -20.57
N ARG A 135 -12.16 -3.09 -21.25
CA ARG A 135 -12.62 -3.90 -22.38
C ARG A 135 -13.78 -4.83 -22.01
N PHE A 136 -13.82 -5.30 -20.77
CA PHE A 136 -14.75 -6.34 -20.32
C PHE A 136 -15.81 -5.83 -19.32
N PHE A 137 -15.42 -4.91 -18.43
CA PHE A 137 -16.28 -4.46 -17.31
C PHE A 137 -16.53 -2.94 -17.30
N GLY A 138 -16.05 -2.23 -18.34
CA GLY A 138 -16.24 -0.79 -18.48
C GLY A 138 -15.56 0.03 -17.38
N ILE A 139 -15.98 1.30 -17.24
CA ILE A 139 -15.38 2.26 -16.30
C ILE A 139 -15.68 1.88 -14.84
N THR A 140 -16.88 1.34 -14.58
CA THR A 140 -17.29 0.92 -13.23
C THR A 140 -16.36 -0.15 -12.67
N GLY A 141 -16.03 -1.19 -13.47
CA GLY A 141 -15.11 -2.25 -13.06
C GLY A 141 -13.69 -1.75 -12.78
N VAL A 142 -13.23 -0.72 -13.49
CA VAL A 142 -11.92 -0.09 -13.21
C VAL A 142 -11.93 0.61 -11.86
N ILE A 143 -12.99 1.36 -11.54
CA ILE A 143 -13.09 2.10 -10.27
C ILE A 143 -13.14 1.12 -9.10
N THR A 144 -14.01 0.10 -9.18
CA THR A 144 -14.17 -0.88 -8.10
C THR A 144 -12.92 -1.73 -7.90
N TYR A 145 -12.23 -2.10 -8.98
CA TYR A 145 -10.95 -2.81 -8.92
C TYR A 145 -9.85 -1.99 -8.22
N ASN A 146 -9.66 -0.74 -8.63
CA ASN A 146 -8.67 0.14 -8.02
C ASN A 146 -8.99 0.44 -6.55
N LEU A 147 -10.28 0.58 -6.21
CA LEU A 147 -10.72 0.77 -4.84
C LEU A 147 -10.44 -0.47 -3.99
N GLY A 148 -10.70 -1.68 -4.51
CA GLY A 148 -10.39 -2.93 -3.82
C GLY A 148 -8.89 -3.11 -3.55
N ILE A 149 -8.05 -2.83 -4.56
CA ILE A 149 -6.59 -2.85 -4.40
C ILE A 149 -6.13 -1.81 -3.38
N TYR A 150 -6.69 -0.60 -3.43
CA TYR A 150 -6.36 0.45 -2.46
C TYR A 150 -6.68 0.00 -1.03
N LEU A 151 -7.84 -0.63 -0.81
CA LEU A 151 -8.21 -1.18 0.50
C LEU A 151 -7.27 -2.30 0.95
N LEU A 152 -6.83 -3.19 0.06
CA LEU A 152 -5.83 -4.21 0.38
C LEU A 152 -4.48 -3.58 0.76
N VAL A 153 -4.02 -2.56 0.04
CA VAL A 153 -2.77 -1.85 0.37
C VAL A 153 -2.90 -1.14 1.72
N VAL A 154 -4.06 -0.53 2.02
CA VAL A 154 -4.33 0.08 3.33
C VAL A 154 -4.34 -0.97 4.44
N PHE A 155 -4.95 -2.13 4.21
CA PHE A 155 -4.92 -3.26 5.14
C PHE A 155 -3.48 -3.74 5.39
N ASN A 156 -2.70 -3.92 4.33
CA ASN A 156 -1.28 -4.30 4.41
C ASN A 156 -0.44 -3.26 5.16
N ASN A 157 -0.76 -1.97 5.00
CA ASN A 157 -0.14 -0.89 5.74
C ASN A 157 -0.49 -0.90 7.24
N TYR A 158 -1.73 -1.25 7.61
CA TYR A 158 -2.09 -1.45 9.03
C TYR A 158 -1.39 -2.66 9.63
N TRP A 159 -1.29 -3.74 8.87
CA TRP A 159 -0.49 -4.90 9.26
C TRP A 159 0.98 -4.55 9.48
N TYR A 160 1.58 -3.76 8.58
CA TYR A 160 2.93 -3.22 8.75
C TYR A 160 3.07 -2.39 10.02
N LEU A 161 2.12 -1.49 10.30
CA LEU A 161 2.15 -0.69 11.53
C LEU A 161 2.11 -1.56 12.78
N LEU A 162 1.25 -2.59 12.81
CA LEU A 162 1.14 -3.52 13.93
C LEU A 162 2.44 -4.29 14.16
N CYS A 163 3.01 -4.86 13.09
CA CYS A 163 4.31 -5.53 13.17
C CYS A 163 5.38 -4.57 13.69
N ARG A 164 5.41 -3.34 13.17
CA ARG A 164 6.39 -2.32 13.56
C ARG A 164 6.25 -1.83 14.99
N THR A 165 5.04 -1.80 15.54
CA THR A 165 4.85 -1.54 16.97
C THR A 165 5.40 -2.67 17.83
N LEU A 166 5.13 -3.93 17.47
CA LEU A 166 5.62 -5.10 18.20
C LEU A 166 7.15 -5.22 18.13
N PHE A 167 7.75 -4.95 16.97
CA PHE A 167 9.19 -4.90 16.78
C PHE A 167 9.92 -3.95 17.72
N ASN A 168 9.33 -2.75 17.91
CA ASN A 168 9.90 -1.74 18.78
C ASN A 168 9.84 -2.13 20.26
N GLU A 169 8.94 -3.05 20.64
CA GLU A 169 8.84 -3.60 21.99
C GLU A 169 9.81 -4.78 22.17
N ARG A 170 9.82 -5.73 21.22
CA ARG A 170 10.73 -6.88 21.25
C ARG A 170 11.12 -7.32 19.84
N ILE A 171 12.43 -7.43 19.59
CA ILE A 171 12.98 -7.83 18.27
C ILE A 171 12.47 -9.21 17.79
N TRP A 172 12.15 -10.12 18.72
CA TRP A 172 11.62 -11.47 18.44
C TRP A 172 10.31 -11.48 17.66
N TRP A 173 9.55 -10.38 17.67
CA TRP A 173 8.33 -10.25 16.88
C TRP A 173 8.58 -10.25 15.35
N ILE A 174 9.85 -10.33 14.90
CA ILE A 174 10.19 -10.57 13.48
C ILE A 174 9.61 -11.86 12.93
N VAL A 175 9.48 -12.85 13.80
CA VAL A 175 8.95 -14.15 13.42
C VAL A 175 7.52 -14.03 12.93
N LEU A 176 6.73 -13.07 13.42
CA LEU A 176 5.32 -12.93 13.08
C LEU A 176 5.09 -12.60 11.58
N PRO A 177 5.61 -11.48 11.02
CA PRO A 177 5.44 -11.22 9.60
C PRO A 177 6.17 -12.25 8.72
N VAL A 178 7.32 -12.76 9.16
CA VAL A 178 8.06 -13.80 8.43
C VAL A 178 7.26 -15.09 8.36
N ALA A 179 6.63 -15.52 9.45
CA ALA A 179 5.78 -16.71 9.46
C ALA A 179 4.52 -16.50 8.61
N VAL A 180 3.83 -15.36 8.75
CA VAL A 180 2.61 -15.09 7.98
C VAL A 180 2.91 -15.04 6.48
N TYR A 181 3.85 -14.21 6.04
CA TYR A 181 4.17 -14.14 4.61
C TYR A 181 4.92 -15.37 4.10
N GLY A 182 5.70 -16.05 4.94
CA GLY A 182 6.37 -17.30 4.60
C GLY A 182 5.38 -18.44 4.35
N ILE A 183 4.39 -18.61 5.24
CA ILE A 183 3.30 -19.58 5.04
C ILE A 183 2.51 -19.22 3.78
N LEU A 184 2.13 -17.96 3.61
CA LEU A 184 1.39 -17.50 2.43
C LEU A 184 2.19 -17.75 1.14
N ALA A 185 3.49 -17.47 1.12
CA ALA A 185 4.35 -17.72 -0.03
C ALA A 185 4.49 -19.22 -0.33
N VAL A 186 4.78 -20.05 0.69
CA VAL A 186 4.88 -21.51 0.50
C VAL A 186 3.58 -22.06 -0.06
N SER A 187 2.43 -21.65 0.47
CA SER A 187 1.12 -22.08 -0.04
C SER A 187 0.72 -21.46 -1.39
N ALA A 188 1.39 -20.40 -1.85
CA ALA A 188 1.17 -19.81 -3.17
C ALA A 188 2.05 -20.47 -4.25
N PHE A 189 3.27 -20.90 -3.89
CA PHE A 189 4.26 -21.49 -4.78
C PHE A 189 4.36 -23.03 -4.67
N ALA A 190 3.62 -23.67 -3.75
CA ALA A 190 3.56 -25.12 -3.65
C ALA A 190 2.95 -25.73 -4.93
N PRO A 191 3.59 -26.75 -5.54
CA PRO A 191 3.16 -27.35 -6.81
C PRO A 191 1.74 -27.94 -6.80
N ASP A 192 1.26 -28.40 -5.64
CA ASP A 192 0.03 -29.20 -5.55
C ASP A 192 -1.21 -28.41 -5.09
N ASN A 193 -1.03 -27.24 -4.46
CA ASN A 193 -2.14 -26.46 -3.87
C ASN A 193 -2.06 -24.97 -4.23
N HIS A 194 -2.56 -24.59 -5.40
CA HIS A 194 -2.72 -23.20 -5.81
C HIS A 194 -3.88 -22.44 -5.10
N SER A 195 -4.27 -22.87 -3.90
CA SER A 195 -5.44 -22.35 -3.19
C SER A 195 -5.36 -20.84 -2.95
N ILE A 196 -4.17 -20.31 -2.60
CA ILE A 196 -4.00 -18.87 -2.33
C ILE A 196 -3.95 -18.04 -3.60
N THR A 197 -3.27 -18.52 -4.64
CA THR A 197 -3.23 -17.83 -5.93
C THR A 197 -4.62 -17.78 -6.57
N THR A 198 -5.40 -18.86 -6.44
CA THR A 198 -6.80 -18.92 -6.88
C THR A 198 -7.69 -18.01 -6.03
N PHE A 199 -7.50 -18.00 -4.70
CA PHE A 199 -8.22 -17.07 -3.82
C PHE A 199 -7.95 -15.61 -4.22
N THR A 200 -6.70 -15.25 -4.50
CA THR A 200 -6.32 -13.87 -4.84
C THR A 200 -6.81 -13.48 -6.23
N MET A 201 -6.83 -14.43 -7.17
CA MET A 201 -7.46 -14.26 -8.47
C MET A 201 -8.97 -14.01 -8.36
N ASN A 202 -9.68 -14.83 -7.58
CA ASN A 202 -11.12 -14.69 -7.33
C ASN A 202 -11.44 -13.39 -6.58
N LEU A 203 -10.60 -13.00 -5.63
CA LEU A 203 -10.74 -11.75 -4.88
C LEU A 203 -10.59 -10.53 -5.81
N GLY A 204 -9.61 -10.55 -6.71
CA GLY A 204 -9.46 -9.50 -7.72
C GLY A 204 -10.65 -9.44 -8.68
N GLU A 205 -11.21 -10.58 -9.07
CA GLU A 205 -12.42 -10.65 -9.90
C GLU A 205 -13.67 -10.16 -9.15
N ALA A 206 -13.79 -10.46 -7.86
CA ALA A 206 -14.86 -9.95 -7.00
C ALA A 206 -14.82 -8.41 -6.92
N PHE A 207 -13.63 -7.81 -6.81
CA PHE A 207 -13.49 -6.36 -6.87
C PHE A 207 -13.91 -5.78 -8.22
N ILE A 208 -13.61 -6.45 -9.32
CA ILE A 208 -14.02 -6.00 -10.67
C ILE A 208 -15.54 -6.07 -10.83
N LYS A 209 -16.18 -7.16 -10.39
CA LYS A 209 -17.63 -7.34 -10.49
C LYS A 209 -18.43 -6.51 -9.49
N GLY A 210 -17.77 -5.97 -8.46
CA GLY A 210 -18.43 -5.24 -7.37
C GLY A 210 -19.31 -6.12 -6.49
N ASN A 211 -19.22 -7.45 -6.63
CA ASN A 211 -19.94 -8.41 -5.80
C ASN A 211 -18.99 -8.87 -4.70
N VAL A 212 -19.18 -8.32 -3.50
CA VAL A 212 -18.39 -8.70 -2.32
C VAL A 212 -19.01 -9.96 -1.73
N LEU A 213 -18.70 -11.11 -2.35
CA LEU A 213 -19.23 -12.45 -2.03
C LEU A 213 -20.75 -12.58 -2.16
#